data_AF-A0A8S0WIX0-F1
#
_entry.id   AF-A0A8S0WIX0-F1
#
_cell.length_a   1.000
_cell.length_b   1.000
_cell.length_c   1.000
_cell.angle_alpha   90.00
_cell.angle_beta   90.00
_cell.angle_gamma   90.00
#
_symmetry.space_group_name_H-M   'P 1'
#
loop_
_entity.id
_entity.type
_entity.pdbx_description
1 polymer ?
#
loop_
_entity_poly.entity_id
_entity_poly.type
_entity_poly.pdbx_seq_one_letter_code
_entity_poly.pdbx_strand_id
1 'polypeptide(L)'
;MSNTLNWSLPKEKALVSFFHNNCTEVEDNGSFKGPEFARAVKHVHKQCSGSMKDVKSIQNKWQSLCKTLCVVVTIMGVSGFHWNDENGVNIDASTALIWKEYIKVHTKAKPFHNHRWASTATTSKQSQAADDNNTSDSD
;
A
#
# COMPACT_ATOMS: atom_id res chain seq x y z
N MET A 1 -3.32 9.87 12.27
CA MET A 1 -3.66 8.62 12.99
C MET A 1 -4.64 7.84 12.13
N SER A 2 -4.18 6.83 11.39
CA SER A 2 -5.04 6.08 10.46
C SER A 2 -5.31 4.69 11.03
N ASN A 3 -6.33 4.59 11.87
CA ASN A 3 -6.83 3.30 12.38
C ASN A 3 -7.60 2.58 11.26
N THR A 4 -6.87 1.95 10.34
CA THR A 4 -7.37 0.99 9.34
C THR A 4 -7.63 -0.38 10.00
N LEU A 5 -8.18 -0.40 11.21
CA LEU A 5 -8.29 -1.61 12.06
C LEU A 5 -9.29 -2.66 11.54
N ASN A 6 -9.92 -2.46 10.37
CA ASN A 6 -11.02 -3.29 9.91
C ASN A 6 -10.73 -4.11 8.63
N TRP A 7 -9.72 -3.72 7.84
CA TRP A 7 -9.35 -4.36 6.57
C TRP A 7 -8.03 -5.12 6.75
N SER A 8 -8.12 -6.44 6.81
CA SER A 8 -6.94 -7.31 6.87
C SER A 8 -6.48 -7.65 5.45
N LEU A 9 -5.19 -7.94 5.27
CA LEU A 9 -4.62 -8.35 3.98
C LEU A 9 -5.40 -9.51 3.31
N PRO A 10 -5.87 -10.56 4.02
CA PRO A 10 -6.72 -11.58 3.42
C PRO A 10 -8.03 -11.04 2.85
N LYS A 11 -8.69 -10.09 3.54
CA LYS A 11 -9.94 -9.48 3.06
C LYS A 11 -9.70 -8.60 1.83
N GLU A 12 -8.60 -7.86 1.82
CA GLU A 12 -8.22 -7.05 0.66
C GLU A 12 -7.86 -7.93 -0.54
N LYS A 13 -7.09 -9.00 -0.33
CA LYS A 13 -6.74 -9.96 -1.38
C LYS A 13 -7.98 -10.65 -1.95
N ALA A 14 -8.91 -11.10 -1.09
CA ALA A 14 -10.18 -11.67 -1.52
C ALA A 14 -11.01 -10.68 -2.34
N LEU A 15 -11.03 -9.41 -1.95
CA LEU A 15 -11.72 -8.35 -2.68
C LEU A 15 -11.12 -8.11 -4.07
N VAL A 16 -9.79 -7.98 -4.15
CA VAL A 16 -9.07 -7.79 -5.42
C VAL A 16 -9.24 -9.01 -6.33
N SER A 17 -9.09 -10.22 -5.80
CA SER A 17 -9.30 -11.46 -6.57
C SER A 17 -10.74 -11.57 -7.08
N PHE A 18 -11.73 -11.20 -6.28
CA PHE A 18 -13.13 -11.18 -6.73
C PHE A 18 -13.30 -10.28 -7.95
N PHE A 19 -12.86 -9.02 -7.87
CA PHE A 19 -13.02 -8.09 -8.98
C PHE A 19 -12.16 -8.45 -10.18
N HIS A 20 -10.93 -8.95 -10.00
CA HIS A 20 -10.10 -9.41 -11.10
C HIS A 20 -10.74 -10.57 -11.87
N ASN A 21 -11.34 -11.53 -11.17
CA ASN A 21 -11.91 -12.72 -11.81
C ASN A 21 -13.33 -12.51 -12.37
N ASN A 22 -14.07 -11.53 -11.85
CA ASN A 22 -15.46 -11.28 -12.24
C ASN A 22 -15.61 -10.07 -13.17
N CYS A 23 -14.51 -9.41 -13.53
CA CYS A 23 -14.55 -8.21 -14.35
C CYS A 23 -13.80 -8.41 -15.68
N THR A 24 -14.54 -8.89 -16.68
CA THR A 24 -14.10 -8.89 -18.08
C THR A 24 -14.56 -7.64 -18.83
N GLU A 25 -15.49 -6.85 -18.25
CA GLU A 25 -15.98 -5.59 -18.78
C GLU A 25 -16.03 -4.56 -17.64
N VAL A 26 -14.90 -3.92 -17.37
CA VAL A 26 -14.88 -2.68 -16.60
C VAL A 26 -15.43 -1.61 -17.55
N GLU A 27 -16.56 -0.97 -17.22
CA GLU A 27 -16.88 0.31 -17.87
C GLU A 27 -15.66 1.24 -17.67
N ASP A 28 -15.24 1.99 -18.69
CA ASP A 28 -13.96 2.74 -18.81
C ASP A 28 -13.62 3.68 -17.61
N ASN A 29 -14.54 3.82 -16.66
CA ASN A 29 -14.43 4.60 -15.43
C ASN A 29 -14.14 3.78 -14.14
N GLY A 30 -13.98 2.46 -14.19
CA GLY A 30 -13.73 1.63 -12.99
C GLY A 30 -14.93 1.52 -12.03
N SER A 31 -16.13 1.87 -12.50
CA SER A 31 -17.37 1.83 -11.72
C SER A 31 -18.07 0.48 -11.86
N PHE A 32 -18.38 -0.13 -10.72
CA PHE A 32 -19.22 -1.32 -10.65
C PHE A 32 -20.64 -0.95 -10.24
N LYS A 33 -21.62 -1.70 -10.72
CA LYS A 33 -23.02 -1.51 -10.33
C LYS A 33 -23.24 -2.11 -8.92
N GLY A 34 -24.27 -1.63 -8.23
CA GLY A 34 -24.61 -2.06 -6.86
C GLY A 34 -24.69 -3.59 -6.64
N PRO A 35 -25.23 -4.39 -7.59
CA PRO A 35 -25.32 -5.85 -7.46
C PRO A 35 -23.96 -6.56 -7.38
N GLU A 36 -22.95 -6.08 -8.10
CA GLU A 36 -21.58 -6.60 -8.10
C GLU A 36 -20.94 -6.43 -6.71
N PHE A 37 -21.16 -5.28 -6.08
CA PHE A 37 -20.67 -5.05 -4.72
C PHE A 37 -21.38 -5.93 -3.68
N ALA A 38 -22.66 -6.23 -3.86
CA ALA A 38 -23.36 -7.20 -3.01
C ALA A 38 -22.82 -8.63 -3.17
N ARG A 39 -22.43 -9.02 -4.39
CA ARG A 39 -21.71 -10.29 -4.64
C ARG A 39 -20.32 -10.28 -4.00
N ALA A 40 -19.59 -9.17 -4.10
CA ALA A 40 -18.29 -9.00 -3.46
C ALA A 40 -18.37 -9.13 -1.93
N VAL A 41 -19.40 -8.55 -1.30
CA VAL A 41 -19.68 -8.72 0.13
C VAL A 41 -19.78 -10.20 0.50
N LYS A 42 -20.63 -10.96 -0.21
CA LYS A 42 -20.81 -12.40 0.04
C LYS A 42 -19.50 -13.17 -0.15
N HIS A 43 -18.72 -12.84 -1.18
CA HIS A 43 -17.44 -13.48 -1.45
C HIS A 43 -16.42 -13.21 -0.33
N VAL A 44 -16.24 -11.94 0.08
CA VAL A 44 -15.30 -11.55 1.14
C VAL A 44 -15.70 -12.16 2.48
N HIS A 45 -17.00 -12.23 2.81
CA HIS A 45 -17.47 -12.89 4.03
C HIS A 45 -17.24 -14.40 4.01
N LYS A 46 -17.43 -15.06 2.86
CA LYS A 46 -17.15 -16.49 2.70
C LYS A 46 -15.65 -16.78 2.86
N GLN A 47 -14.80 -15.92 2.32
CA GLN A 47 -13.34 -16.14 2.30
C GLN A 47 -12.64 -15.75 3.61
N CYS A 48 -13.24 -14.89 4.43
CA CYS A 48 -12.61 -14.34 5.61
C CYS A 48 -13.58 -14.25 6.79
N SER A 49 -13.20 -14.84 7.92
CA SER A 49 -13.90 -14.68 9.19
C SER A 49 -13.75 -13.25 9.77
N GLY A 50 -14.67 -12.87 10.67
CA GLY A 50 -14.66 -11.60 11.39
C GLY A 50 -15.74 -10.60 10.96
N SER A 51 -15.61 -9.34 11.36
CA SER A 51 -16.67 -8.33 11.19
C SER A 51 -17.12 -8.19 9.74
N MET A 52 -18.44 -8.38 9.55
CA MET A 52 -19.11 -8.25 8.26
C MET A 52 -18.94 -6.83 7.73
N LYS A 53 -18.44 -6.72 6.51
CA LYS A 53 -18.44 -5.48 5.73
C LYS A 53 -19.78 -5.31 5.03
N ASP A 54 -20.33 -4.12 5.09
CA ASP A 54 -21.46 -3.73 4.26
C ASP A 54 -21.00 -3.35 2.84
N VAL A 55 -21.97 -3.17 1.94
CA VAL A 55 -21.73 -2.79 0.55
C VAL A 55 -20.96 -1.47 0.46
N LYS A 56 -21.30 -0.49 1.31
CA LYS A 56 -20.65 0.83 1.34
C LYS A 56 -19.17 0.72 1.69
N SER A 57 -18.82 -0.09 2.69
CA SER A 57 -17.44 -0.31 3.12
C SER A 57 -16.61 -0.97 2.02
N ILE A 58 -17.17 -1.98 1.35
CA ILE A 58 -16.54 -2.66 0.20
C ILE A 58 -16.32 -1.69 -0.97
N GLN A 59 -17.33 -0.89 -1.31
CA GLN A 59 -17.23 0.11 -2.38
C GLN A 59 -16.16 1.16 -2.06
N ASN A 60 -16.18 1.73 -0.85
CA ASN A 60 -15.19 2.71 -0.41
C ASN A 60 -13.77 2.13 -0.46
N LYS A 61 -13.60 0.86 -0.04
CA LYS A 61 -12.30 0.20 -0.07
C LYS A 61 -11.83 -0.04 -1.50
N TRP A 62 -12.69 -0.53 -2.38
CA TRP A 62 -12.38 -0.71 -3.80
C TRP A 62 -11.96 0.61 -4.46
N GLN A 63 -12.74 1.67 -4.26
CA GLN A 63 -12.41 3.01 -4.76
C GLN A 63 -11.08 3.54 -4.21
N SER A 64 -10.77 3.26 -2.95
CA SER A 64 -9.47 3.59 -2.37
C SER A 64 -8.33 2.80 -3.04
N LEU A 65 -8.52 1.51 -3.31
CA LEU A 65 -7.53 0.66 -3.98
C LEU A 65 -7.29 1.13 -5.42
N CYS A 66 -8.34 1.43 -6.18
CA CYS A 66 -8.22 1.99 -7.53
C CYS A 66 -7.44 3.30 -7.52
N LYS A 67 -7.72 4.22 -6.58
CA LYS A 67 -6.96 5.48 -6.47
C LYS A 67 -5.48 5.24 -6.21
N THR A 68 -5.14 4.29 -5.33
CA THR A 68 -3.75 3.89 -5.08
C THR A 68 -3.11 3.33 -6.35
N LEU A 69 -3.77 2.41 -7.04
CA LEU A 69 -3.27 1.81 -8.29
C LEU A 69 -3.10 2.85 -9.41
N CYS A 70 -4.03 3.80 -9.55
CA CYS A 70 -3.88 4.91 -10.51
C CYS A 70 -2.63 5.74 -10.22
N VAL A 71 -2.34 6.01 -8.94
CA VAL A 71 -1.11 6.73 -8.56
C VAL A 71 0.13 5.91 -8.94
N VAL A 72 0.14 4.60 -8.68
CA VAL A 72 1.25 3.72 -9.06
C VAL A 72 1.46 3.68 -10.58
N VAL A 73 0.39 3.49 -11.35
CA VAL A 73 0.44 3.53 -12.83
C VAL A 73 0.94 4.88 -13.34
N THR A 74 0.50 5.98 -12.72
CA THR A 74 0.99 7.33 -13.09
C THR A 74 2.48 7.47 -12.82
N ILE A 75 2.98 6.96 -11.69
CA ILE A 75 4.42 6.96 -11.37
C ILE A 75 5.20 6.12 -12.39
N MET A 76 4.70 4.94 -12.74
CA MET A 76 5.33 4.05 -13.74
C MET A 76 5.39 4.67 -15.14
N GLY A 77 4.50 5.59 -15.47
CA GLY A 77 4.52 6.34 -16.73
C GLY A 77 5.57 7.46 -16.79
N VAL A 78 6.23 7.80 -15.68
CA VAL A 78 7.26 8.83 -15.64
C VAL A 78 8.60 8.23 -16.03
N SER A 79 9.21 8.76 -17.08
CA SER A 79 10.56 8.37 -17.49
C SER A 79 11.57 8.61 -16.35
N GLY A 80 12.39 7.60 -16.08
CA GLY A 80 13.39 7.64 -15.02
C GLY A 80 12.93 7.03 -13.68
N PHE A 81 11.66 6.65 -13.52
CA PHE A 81 11.25 5.83 -12.37
C PHE A 81 11.16 4.36 -12.73
N HIS A 82 11.58 3.51 -11.79
CA HIS A 82 11.46 2.07 -11.92
C HIS A 82 10.65 1.52 -10.76
N TRP A 83 9.47 0.96 -11.06
CA TRP A 83 8.66 0.32 -10.04
C TRP A 83 9.14 -1.11 -9.78
N ASN A 84 9.39 -1.42 -8.52
CA ASN A 84 9.67 -2.75 -8.01
C ASN A 84 8.64 -3.06 -6.92
N ASP A 85 7.94 -4.19 -7.03
CA ASP A 85 6.92 -4.60 -6.05
C ASP A 85 7.47 -4.74 -4.62
N GLU A 86 8.77 -5.01 -4.48
CA GLU A 86 9.47 -5.10 -3.19
C GLU A 86 9.95 -3.75 -2.66
N ASN A 87 10.32 -2.81 -3.55
CA ASN A 87 11.04 -1.57 -3.18
C ASN A 87 10.30 -0.27 -3.54
N GLY A 88 9.08 -0.37 -4.10
CA GLY A 88 8.32 0.75 -4.62
C GLY A 88 9.02 1.40 -5.82
N VAL A 89 9.13 2.74 -5.81
CA VAL A 89 9.71 3.53 -6.92
C VAL A 89 11.23 3.39 -7.04
N ASN A 90 11.88 2.70 -6.09
CA ASN A 90 13.32 2.41 -6.07
C ASN A 90 14.20 3.61 -6.47
N ILE A 91 13.97 4.73 -5.81
CA ILE A 91 14.63 6.01 -6.05
C ILE A 91 16.08 5.91 -5.60
N ASP A 92 16.99 6.15 -6.54
CA ASP A 92 18.43 6.23 -6.32
C ASP A 92 18.93 7.69 -6.35
N ALA A 93 20.24 7.89 -6.22
CA ALA A 93 20.84 9.21 -6.24
C ALA A 93 20.58 9.98 -7.55
N SER A 94 20.39 9.27 -8.68
CA SER A 94 20.16 9.88 -9.99
C SER A 94 18.70 10.35 -10.18
N THR A 95 17.77 9.72 -9.47
CA THR A 95 16.31 9.94 -9.60
C THR A 95 15.71 10.73 -8.42
N ALA A 96 16.49 10.96 -7.35
CA ALA A 96 16.07 11.70 -6.15
C ALA A 96 15.56 13.12 -6.44
N LEU A 97 16.22 13.86 -7.34
CA LEU A 97 15.79 15.21 -7.71
C LEU A 97 14.48 15.19 -8.50
N ILE A 98 14.35 14.24 -9.43
CA ILE A 98 13.12 14.05 -10.23
C ILE A 98 11.95 13.69 -9.31
N TRP A 99 12.18 12.81 -8.32
CA TRP A 99 11.17 12.47 -7.32
C TRP A 99 10.75 13.67 -6.47
N LYS A 100 11.71 14.47 -5.99
CA LYS A 100 11.45 15.65 -5.17
C LYS A 100 10.57 16.67 -5.91
N GLU A 101 10.81 16.90 -7.20
CA GLU A 101 9.96 17.77 -8.02
C GLU A 101 8.59 17.11 -8.30
N TYR A 102 8.58 15.80 -8.58
CA TYR A 102 7.35 15.05 -8.86
C TYR A 102 6.35 15.11 -7.71
N ILE A 103 6.79 14.91 -6.45
CA ILE A 103 5.89 14.91 -5.28
C ILE A 103 5.38 16.30 -4.87
N LYS A 104 5.96 17.39 -5.39
CA LYS A 104 5.40 18.74 -5.22
C LYS A 104 4.07 18.87 -5.97
N VAL A 105 4.01 18.31 -7.17
CA VAL A 105 2.81 18.29 -8.02
C VAL A 105 1.90 17.12 -7.62
N HIS A 106 2.47 15.95 -7.32
CA HIS A 106 1.75 14.71 -7.03
C HIS A 106 1.87 14.33 -5.55
N THR A 107 1.26 15.12 -4.67
CA THR A 107 1.39 14.93 -3.21
C THR A 107 0.90 13.57 -2.71
N LYS A 108 -0.02 12.91 -3.44
CA LYS A 108 -0.50 11.55 -3.15
C LYS A 108 0.56 10.47 -3.41
N ALA A 109 1.63 10.78 -4.15
CA ALA A 109 2.72 9.85 -4.44
C ALA A 109 3.74 9.71 -3.28
N LYS A 110 3.73 10.65 -2.32
CA LYS A 110 4.67 10.68 -1.18
C LYS A 110 4.82 9.33 -0.44
N PRO A 111 3.75 8.56 -0.17
CA PRO A 111 3.87 7.28 0.55
C PRO A 111 4.63 6.18 -0.21
N PHE A 112 4.83 6.34 -1.53
CA PHE A 112 5.49 5.34 -2.37
C PHE A 112 7.00 5.57 -2.52
N HIS A 113 7.55 6.54 -1.78
CA HIS A 113 8.99 6.76 -1.70
C HIS A 113 9.67 5.61 -0.96
N ASN A 114 10.43 4.77 -1.69
CA ASN A 114 11.31 3.71 -1.17
C ASN A 114 10.78 3.01 0.08
N HIS A 115 9.53 2.58 0.04
CA HIS A 115 8.98 1.74 1.09
C HIS A 115 9.02 0.30 0.60
N ARG A 116 9.78 -0.52 1.34
CA ARG A 116 9.51 -1.95 1.41
C ARG A 116 8.03 -2.07 1.79
N TRP A 117 7.21 -2.65 0.93
CA TRP A 117 5.90 -3.15 1.36
C TRP A 117 6.19 -4.28 2.34
N ALA A 118 6.45 -3.93 3.60
CA ALA A 118 6.87 -4.86 4.63
C ALA A 118 5.69 -5.76 4.97
N SER A 119 5.51 -6.81 4.18
CA SER A 119 5.02 -8.07 4.69
C SER A 119 6.03 -8.55 5.72
N THR A 120 5.53 -8.70 6.95
CA THR A 120 6.14 -9.38 8.10
C THR A 120 7.13 -8.58 8.94
N ALA A 121 6.82 -8.60 10.23
CA ALA A 121 7.62 -8.18 11.36
C ALA A 121 9.10 -8.54 11.22
N THR A 122 9.98 -7.62 11.66
CA THR A 122 10.96 -7.87 12.74
C THR A 122 11.60 -6.53 13.09
N THR A 123 11.21 -6.00 14.25
CA THR A 123 12.00 -5.06 15.04
C THR A 123 13.22 -5.79 15.60
N SER A 124 14.34 -5.06 15.76
CA SER A 124 15.61 -5.42 16.43
C SER A 124 16.73 -5.72 15.44
N LYS A 125 17.91 -5.09 15.47
CA LYS A 125 18.56 -4.15 16.41
C LYS A 125 19.70 -3.51 15.60
N GLN A 126 19.85 -2.19 15.63
CA GLN A 126 21.15 -1.57 15.36
C GLN A 126 21.59 -0.88 16.65
N SER A 127 22.38 -1.61 17.44
CA SER A 127 23.17 -1.03 18.53
C SER A 127 24.61 -1.03 18.06
N GLN A 128 25.14 0.16 17.83
CA GLN A 128 26.55 0.40 17.62
C GLN A 128 26.89 1.70 18.34
N ALA A 129 27.63 1.58 19.45
CA ALA A 129 28.52 2.60 19.97
C ALA A 129 29.47 1.89 20.95
N ALA A 130 30.71 1.75 20.52
CA ALA A 130 31.84 1.46 21.37
C ALA A 130 32.26 2.75 22.10
N ASP A 131 32.85 2.53 23.28
CA ASP A 131 33.89 3.29 23.96
C ASP A 131 33.66 4.78 24.27
N ASP A 132 33.61 5.12 25.58
CA ASP A 132 34.68 5.89 26.21
C ASP A 132 34.46 6.11 27.72
N ASN A 133 35.52 5.80 28.49
CA ASN A 133 35.99 6.40 29.75
C ASN A 133 35.15 6.35 31.04
N ASN A 134 35.65 5.57 32.02
CA ASN A 134 35.85 6.12 33.37
C ASN A 134 37.12 5.54 34.01
N THR A 135 38.16 6.37 34.10
CA THR A 135 39.26 6.24 35.05
C THR A 135 38.79 6.81 36.38
N SER A 136 38.84 6.03 37.46
CA SER A 136 38.97 6.54 38.83
C SER A 136 39.53 5.46 39.76
N ASP A 137 40.61 5.88 40.40
CA ASP A 137 41.41 5.37 41.53
C ASP A 137 40.75 4.56 42.66
N SER A 138 41.65 3.98 43.48
CA SER A 138 41.56 3.44 44.86
C SER A 138 41.42 1.91 44.94
N ASP A 139 42.29 1.12 45.59
CA ASP A 139 43.34 1.31 46.61
C ASP A 139 44.59 0.45 46.32
#